data_AF-A0A838DJA9-F1
#
_entry.id   AF-A0A838DJA9-F1
#
_cell.length_a   1.000
_cell.length_b   1.000
_cell.length_c   1.000
_cell.angle_alpha   90.00
_cell.angle_beta   90.00
_cell.angle_gamma   90.00
#
_symmetry.space_group_name_H-M   'P 1'
#
loop_
_entity.id
_entity.type
_entity.pdbx_description
1 polymer ?
#
loop_
_entity_poly.entity_id
_entity_poly.type
_entity_poly.pdbx_seq_one_letter_code
_entity_poly.pdbx_strand_id
1 'polypeptide(L)'
;MSFIRTGLREIGLKVRRQKTRMALRHEKRVLQRAEIALGREGTSQAVNFPEVRNEIVALKKLEQEQREVGVRISQIDEGLKQIEAQRQQNATEQSEALAALDEEKKPLFERRNDAKTAADLCNRELMGVERRLQDNDAADRELLQKLAELQARVPPPDDLDAQTAALSSRRAQLPEQRAEVSRARMGSAEACRTAKEKLQQHQAELDEIDKKIAAVRSEFEARDRALNETSRAQQDALKEARAQHQTVEERKNPAYLNIGRHLATQGIAPPNAPHLLEDVQRHRAAVERHSQHKAELAVLSSQIDKQELRKFYFSILSVLVLLAIILPLVFQTPARREWLPHETEAILSVNTEQLQRDELPKRWAKDQAEEWQKIWSGLTASAQRTPVLNLPRDTIRVTRAMTTGPAGGIREFVLVQARGDVTPVMRSVEQEQGYERRPISGLPIYLRPDFALARVGPRTLAVGAPSEVQELVKVRLGITQDLKITGTLFDSFQALDRETAVRLISSDPPSLARFFSPIFSKELLDSAQILGLSLTLQNPVRGRLLLKMKTPKNAEDLARKVRDDPQHWLRIAESDALLYAQAPEVITAGADLEIRFPVPTDSARLLLQRVAKSNAPPALAGN
;
A
#
# COMPACT_ATOMS: atom_id res chain seq x y z
N MET A 1 20.44 -49.03 -28.39
CA MET A 1 19.04 -48.75 -27.97
C MET A 1 18.47 -49.71 -26.92
N SER A 2 19.01 -50.93 -26.71
CA SER A 2 18.53 -51.91 -25.71
C SER A 2 18.47 -51.36 -24.26
N PHE A 3 19.55 -50.70 -23.81
CA PHE A 3 19.65 -50.21 -22.43
C PHE A 3 18.62 -49.14 -22.05
N ILE A 4 18.12 -48.34 -23.01
CA ILE A 4 17.07 -47.33 -22.75
C ILE A 4 15.74 -48.02 -22.45
N ARG A 5 15.39 -49.06 -23.20
CA ARG A 5 14.16 -49.84 -23.00
C ARG A 5 14.18 -50.57 -21.65
N THR A 6 15.31 -51.18 -21.30
CA THR A 6 15.51 -51.86 -20.01
C THR A 6 15.48 -50.87 -18.84
N GLY A 7 16.10 -49.70 -19.01
CA GLY A 7 16.07 -48.61 -18.04
C GLY A 7 14.66 -48.05 -17.79
N LEU A 8 13.91 -47.75 -18.85
CA LEU A 8 12.53 -47.28 -18.75
C LEU A 8 11.61 -48.34 -18.12
N ARG A 9 11.83 -49.62 -18.39
CA ARG A 9 11.10 -50.73 -17.75
C ARG A 9 11.34 -50.78 -16.24
N GLU A 10 12.58 -50.61 -15.78
CA GLU A 10 12.90 -50.56 -14.35
C GLU A 10 12.38 -49.28 -13.67
N ILE A 11 12.43 -48.12 -14.35
CA ILE A 11 11.76 -46.89 -13.85
C ILE A 11 10.27 -47.15 -13.68
N GLY A 12 9.61 -47.76 -14.67
CA GLY A 12 8.20 -48.12 -14.60
C GLY A 12 7.88 -49.03 -13.41
N LEU A 13 8.72 -50.03 -13.14
CA LEU A 13 8.58 -50.90 -11.96
C LEU A 13 8.85 -50.16 -10.64
N LYS A 14 9.79 -49.21 -10.60
CA LYS A 14 10.03 -48.36 -9.42
C LYS A 14 8.83 -47.46 -9.11
N VAL A 15 8.26 -46.81 -10.13
CA VAL A 15 7.07 -45.97 -10.00
C VAL A 15 5.87 -46.81 -9.51
N ARG A 16 5.65 -47.99 -10.11
CA ARG A 16 4.60 -48.92 -9.66
C ARG A 16 4.81 -49.36 -8.21
N ARG A 17 6.04 -49.71 -7.81
CA ARG A 17 6.37 -50.06 -6.41
C ARG A 17 6.12 -48.90 -5.45
N GLN A 18 6.49 -47.67 -5.82
CA GLN A 18 6.24 -46.49 -4.98
C GLN A 18 4.74 -46.22 -4.85
N LYS A 19 3.98 -46.32 -5.96
CA LYS A 19 2.52 -46.19 -5.95
C LYS A 19 1.87 -47.25 -5.07
N THR A 20 2.27 -48.52 -5.19
CA THR A 20 1.76 -49.61 -4.33
C THR A 20 2.16 -49.43 -2.87
N ARG A 21 3.37 -48.92 -2.56
CA ARG A 21 3.76 -48.59 -1.17
C ARG A 21 2.92 -47.46 -0.58
N MET A 22 2.64 -46.42 -1.36
CA MET A 22 1.78 -45.30 -0.93
C MET A 22 0.34 -45.76 -0.73
N ALA A 23 -0.21 -46.53 -1.68
CA ALA A 23 -1.53 -47.13 -1.57
C ALA A 23 -1.64 -48.04 -0.34
N LEU A 24 -0.66 -48.91 -0.11
CA LEU A 24 -0.63 -49.78 1.07
C LEU A 24 -0.53 -48.99 2.38
N ARG A 25 0.25 -47.91 2.45
CA ARG A 25 0.29 -47.03 3.63
C ARG A 25 -1.04 -46.32 3.85
N HIS A 26 -1.69 -45.87 2.77
CA HIS A 26 -2.99 -45.22 2.82
C HIS A 26 -4.05 -46.20 3.32
N GLU A 27 -4.19 -47.36 2.68
CA GLU A 27 -5.13 -48.42 3.07
C GLU A 27 -4.90 -48.91 4.50
N LYS A 28 -3.65 -49.02 4.96
CA LYS A 28 -3.38 -49.35 6.37
C LYS A 28 -3.87 -48.28 7.35
N ARG A 29 -3.78 -46.99 7.00
CA ARG A 29 -4.31 -45.90 7.83
C ARG A 29 -5.83 -45.88 7.81
N VAL A 30 -6.44 -46.10 6.64
CA VAL A 30 -7.89 -46.17 6.50
C VAL A 30 -8.45 -47.37 7.26
N LEU A 31 -7.79 -48.52 7.16
CA LEU A 31 -8.11 -49.71 7.95
C LEU A 31 -8.04 -49.43 9.45
N GLN A 32 -6.96 -48.79 9.94
CA GLN A 32 -6.86 -48.40 11.36
C GLN A 32 -8.01 -47.50 11.80
N ARG A 33 -8.44 -46.54 10.97
CA ARG A 33 -9.58 -45.66 11.26
C ARG A 33 -10.90 -46.43 11.27
N ALA A 34 -11.10 -47.32 10.32
CA ALA A 34 -12.29 -48.18 10.26
C ALA A 34 -12.34 -49.13 11.47
N GLU A 35 -11.20 -49.71 11.89
CA GLU A 35 -11.09 -50.53 13.10
C GLU A 35 -11.40 -49.70 14.36
N ILE A 36 -10.91 -48.47 14.47
CA ILE A 36 -11.26 -47.57 15.59
C ILE A 36 -12.76 -47.26 15.61
N ALA A 37 -13.36 -46.94 14.45
CA ALA A 37 -14.79 -46.64 14.36
C ALA A 37 -15.65 -47.86 14.74
N LEU A 38 -15.29 -49.04 14.25
CA LEU A 38 -15.92 -50.30 14.60
C LEU A 38 -15.82 -50.57 16.11
N GLY A 39 -14.64 -50.32 16.70
CA GLY A 39 -14.43 -50.50 18.14
C GLY A 39 -15.21 -49.51 19.00
N ARG A 40 -15.37 -48.26 18.54
CA ARG A 40 -16.15 -47.23 19.22
C ARG A 40 -17.62 -47.61 19.33
N GLU A 41 -18.27 -47.88 18.20
CA GLU A 41 -19.68 -48.29 18.15
C GLU A 41 -19.90 -49.69 18.72
N GLY A 42 -18.89 -50.56 18.60
CA GLY A 42 -18.90 -51.95 19.05
C GLY A 42 -18.60 -52.18 20.53
N THR A 43 -18.35 -51.12 21.31
CA THR A 43 -17.92 -51.22 22.72
C THR A 43 -18.91 -52.03 23.55
N SER A 44 -20.22 -51.93 23.27
CA SER A 44 -21.27 -52.67 23.99
C SER A 44 -21.26 -54.18 23.72
N GLN A 45 -20.91 -54.59 22.49
CA GLN A 45 -20.76 -56.00 22.12
C GLN A 45 -19.45 -56.57 22.67
N ALA A 46 -18.41 -55.74 22.74
CA ALA A 46 -17.08 -56.10 23.23
C ALA A 46 -17.08 -56.52 24.72
N VAL A 47 -18.05 -56.07 25.52
CA VAL A 47 -18.18 -56.41 26.96
C VAL A 47 -18.31 -57.91 27.21
N ASN A 48 -18.81 -58.67 26.24
CA ASN A 48 -18.99 -60.11 26.35
C ASN A 48 -17.69 -60.91 26.14
N PHE A 49 -16.58 -60.26 25.78
CA PHE A 49 -15.30 -60.92 25.47
C PHE A 49 -14.26 -60.66 26.56
N PRO A 50 -13.74 -61.71 27.22
CA PRO A 50 -12.71 -61.55 28.25
C PRO A 50 -11.39 -60.98 27.71
N GLU A 51 -11.09 -61.17 26.43
CA GLU A 51 -9.84 -60.77 25.76
C GLU A 51 -9.66 -59.25 25.65
N VAL A 52 -10.75 -58.47 25.68
CA VAL A 52 -10.74 -57.00 25.57
C VAL A 52 -11.21 -56.30 26.84
N ARG A 53 -11.32 -57.04 27.95
CA ARG A 53 -11.81 -56.54 29.24
C ARG A 53 -10.95 -55.41 29.81
N ASN A 54 -9.62 -55.48 29.62
CA ASN A 54 -8.68 -54.47 30.10
C ASN A 54 -8.87 -53.14 29.36
N GLU A 55 -9.09 -53.19 28.05
CA GLU A 55 -9.38 -52.05 27.18
C GLU A 55 -10.69 -51.36 27.59
N ILE A 56 -11.72 -52.15 27.94
CA ILE A 56 -13.01 -51.62 28.40
C ILE A 56 -12.88 -50.91 29.76
N VAL A 57 -12.10 -51.47 30.69
CA VAL A 57 -11.82 -50.81 31.98
C VAL A 57 -11.05 -49.50 31.76
N ALA A 58 -10.06 -49.49 30.87
CA ALA A 58 -9.32 -48.29 30.51
C ALA A 58 -10.22 -47.21 29.89
N LEU A 59 -11.14 -47.59 29.00
CA LEU A 59 -12.12 -46.67 28.40
C LEU A 59 -13.03 -46.03 29.45
N LYS A 60 -13.57 -46.82 30.40
CA LYS A 60 -14.42 -46.29 31.47
C LYS A 60 -13.71 -45.24 32.32
N LYS A 61 -12.42 -45.44 32.61
CA LYS A 61 -11.60 -44.47 33.36
C LYS A 61 -11.42 -43.17 32.57
N LEU A 62 -11.13 -43.26 31.27
CA LEU A 62 -10.97 -42.10 30.38
C LEU A 62 -12.30 -41.37 30.14
N GLU A 63 -13.44 -42.07 30.12
CA GLU A 63 -14.77 -41.46 30.05
C GLU A 63 -15.10 -40.67 31.32
N GLN A 64 -14.70 -41.14 32.49
CA GLN A 64 -14.85 -40.39 33.74
C GLN A 64 -14.00 -39.11 33.71
N GLU A 65 -12.71 -39.22 33.34
CA GLU A 65 -11.81 -38.07 33.20
C GLU A 65 -12.38 -37.03 32.21
N GLN A 66 -12.95 -37.48 31.09
CA GLN A 66 -13.61 -36.60 30.13
C GLN A 66 -14.81 -35.87 30.72
N ARG A 67 -15.66 -36.56 31.50
CA ARG A 67 -16.83 -35.93 32.16
C ARG A 67 -16.41 -34.86 33.14
N GLU A 68 -15.36 -35.11 33.93
CA GLU A 68 -14.80 -34.14 34.88
C GLU A 68 -14.29 -32.89 34.15
N VAL A 69 -13.56 -33.06 33.04
CA VAL A 69 -13.12 -31.93 32.20
C VAL A 69 -14.32 -31.22 31.57
N GLY A 70 -15.36 -31.94 31.15
CA GLY A 70 -16.59 -31.38 30.60
C GLY A 70 -17.32 -30.46 31.59
N VAL A 71 -17.44 -30.88 32.86
CA VAL A 71 -18.01 -30.04 33.93
C VAL A 71 -17.18 -28.77 34.12
N ARG A 72 -15.84 -28.90 34.10
CA ARG A 72 -14.92 -27.77 34.25
C ARG A 72 -15.05 -26.75 33.10
N ILE A 73 -15.22 -27.22 31.87
CA ILE A 73 -15.49 -26.37 30.69
C ILE A 73 -16.79 -25.59 30.90
N SER A 74 -17.87 -26.25 31.32
CA SER A 74 -19.16 -25.58 31.56
C SER A 74 -19.07 -24.49 32.62
N GLN A 75 -18.35 -24.75 33.72
CA GLN A 75 -18.13 -23.77 34.79
C GLN A 75 -17.36 -22.53 34.29
N ILE A 76 -16.35 -22.73 33.44
CA ILE A 76 -15.59 -21.61 32.86
C ILE A 76 -16.46 -20.81 31.88
N ASP A 77 -17.25 -21.49 31.03
CA ASP A 77 -18.16 -20.83 30.09
C ASP A 77 -19.25 -20.01 30.83
N GLU A 78 -19.75 -20.50 31.96
CA GLU A 78 -20.66 -19.74 32.83
C GLU A 78 -19.99 -18.51 33.46
N GLY A 79 -18.74 -18.65 33.92
CA GLY A 79 -17.93 -17.53 34.41
C GLY A 79 -17.72 -16.44 33.36
N LEU A 80 -17.44 -16.83 32.11
CA LEU A 80 -17.28 -15.88 31.01
C LEU A 80 -18.56 -15.10 30.71
N LYS A 81 -19.72 -15.77 30.73
CA LYS A 81 -21.03 -15.10 30.56
C LYS A 81 -21.30 -14.09 31.68
N GLN A 82 -20.92 -14.40 32.92
CA GLN A 82 -21.06 -13.47 34.03
C GLN A 82 -20.16 -12.24 33.86
N ILE A 83 -18.92 -12.41 33.40
CA ILE A 83 -18.01 -11.29 33.10
C ILE A 83 -18.56 -10.43 31.97
N GLU A 84 -19.11 -11.03 30.91
CA GLU A 84 -19.74 -10.28 29.82
C GLU A 84 -20.95 -9.47 30.30
N ALA A 85 -21.79 -10.05 31.17
CA ALA A 85 -22.91 -9.33 31.78
C ALA A 85 -22.44 -8.15 32.64
N GLN A 86 -21.39 -8.34 33.44
CA GLN A 86 -20.79 -7.27 34.24
C GLN A 86 -20.21 -6.15 33.38
N ARG A 87 -19.59 -6.47 32.23
CA ARG A 87 -19.08 -5.46 31.30
C ARG A 87 -20.19 -4.65 30.65
N GLN A 88 -21.31 -5.30 30.29
CA GLN A 88 -22.48 -4.60 29.78
C GLN A 88 -23.08 -3.65 30.83
N GLN A 89 -23.22 -4.11 32.07
CA GLN A 89 -23.67 -3.27 33.20
C GLN A 89 -22.72 -2.09 33.45
N ASN A 90 -21.41 -2.33 33.46
CA ASN A 90 -20.40 -1.28 33.64
C ASN A 90 -20.47 -0.22 32.51
N ALA A 91 -20.76 -0.62 31.27
CA ALA A 91 -20.94 0.29 30.15
C ALA A 91 -22.24 1.12 30.27
N THR A 92 -23.34 0.51 30.71
CA THR A 92 -24.59 1.25 30.95
C THR A 92 -24.43 2.25 32.08
N GLU A 93 -23.84 1.84 33.22
CA GLU A 93 -23.56 2.73 34.36
C GLU A 93 -22.63 3.88 33.98
N GLN A 94 -21.59 3.61 33.16
CA GLN A 94 -20.72 4.66 32.64
C GLN A 94 -21.50 5.67 31.80
N SER A 95 -22.36 5.19 30.90
CA SER A 95 -23.13 6.08 30.01
C SER A 95 -24.11 6.96 30.79
N GLU A 96 -24.77 6.41 31.82
CA GLU A 96 -25.69 7.13 32.70
C GLU A 96 -24.94 8.18 33.54
N ALA A 97 -23.80 7.83 34.11
CA ALA A 97 -22.97 8.75 34.89
C ALA A 97 -22.42 9.91 34.05
N LEU A 98 -21.98 9.64 32.81
CA LEU A 98 -21.53 10.69 31.89
C LEU A 98 -22.69 11.57 31.43
N ALA A 99 -23.85 11.00 31.12
CA ALA A 99 -25.04 11.76 30.74
C ALA A 99 -25.48 12.72 31.85
N ALA A 100 -25.46 12.28 33.12
CA ALA A 100 -25.80 13.14 34.25
C ALA A 100 -24.84 14.35 34.38
N LEU A 101 -23.53 14.14 34.20
CA LEU A 101 -22.53 15.21 34.23
C LEU A 101 -22.62 16.14 33.02
N ASP A 102 -22.97 15.62 31.83
CA ASP A 102 -23.19 16.43 30.64
C ASP A 102 -24.44 17.32 30.79
N GLU A 103 -25.52 16.83 31.41
CA GLU A 103 -26.68 17.65 31.76
C GLU A 103 -26.33 18.73 32.79
N GLU A 104 -25.49 18.44 33.79
CA GLU A 104 -24.99 19.46 34.75
C GLU A 104 -24.13 20.52 34.06
N LYS A 105 -23.37 20.14 33.02
CA LYS A 105 -22.46 21.02 32.26
C LYS A 105 -23.18 22.03 31.37
N LYS A 106 -24.29 21.66 30.73
CA LYS A 106 -25.03 22.50 29.78
C LYS A 106 -25.36 23.91 30.31
N PRO A 107 -26.02 24.09 31.48
CA PRO A 107 -26.36 25.42 31.97
C PRO A 107 -25.14 26.26 32.35
N LEU A 108 -24.04 25.62 32.78
CA LEU A 108 -22.78 26.33 33.06
C LEU A 108 -22.13 26.85 31.76
N PHE A 109 -22.24 26.08 30.68
CA PHE A 109 -21.72 26.48 29.38
C PHE A 109 -22.47 27.69 28.82
N GLU A 110 -23.79 27.73 28.98
CA GLU A 110 -24.62 28.89 28.65
C GLU A 110 -24.22 30.12 29.48
N ARG A 111 -24.14 30.00 30.81
CA ARG A 111 -23.70 31.09 31.70
C ARG A 111 -22.32 31.64 31.34
N ARG A 112 -21.38 30.75 30.99
CA ARG A 112 -20.03 31.15 30.54
C ARG A 112 -20.07 31.88 29.20
N ASN A 113 -20.90 31.46 28.26
CA ASN A 113 -21.04 32.15 26.98
C ASN A 113 -21.67 33.54 27.13
N ASP A 114 -22.68 33.67 28.00
CA ASP A 114 -23.27 34.98 28.34
C ASP A 114 -22.26 35.90 29.04
N ALA A 115 -21.46 35.36 29.96
CA ALA A 115 -20.38 36.12 30.59
C ALA A 115 -19.30 36.54 29.58
N LYS A 116 -19.01 35.68 28.59
CA LYS A 116 -18.04 35.98 27.52
C LYS A 116 -18.55 37.08 26.61
N THR A 117 -19.80 37.02 26.16
CA THR A 117 -20.39 38.07 25.32
C THR A 117 -20.44 39.41 26.05
N ALA A 118 -20.77 39.40 27.36
CA ALA A 118 -20.72 40.59 28.20
C ALA A 118 -19.30 41.16 28.35
N ALA A 119 -18.29 40.31 28.57
CA ALA A 119 -16.88 40.73 28.65
C ALA A 119 -16.37 41.29 27.32
N ASP A 120 -16.73 40.67 26.18
CA ASP A 120 -16.37 41.12 24.85
C ASP A 120 -17.02 42.47 24.51
N LEU A 121 -18.29 42.65 24.84
CA LEU A 121 -19.00 43.93 24.68
C LEU A 121 -18.31 45.03 25.50
N CYS A 122 -18.02 44.76 26.78
CA CYS A 122 -17.38 45.73 27.65
C CYS A 122 -15.97 46.11 27.17
N ASN A 123 -15.22 45.15 26.62
CA ASN A 123 -13.91 45.40 26.04
C ASN A 123 -13.99 46.28 24.78
N ARG A 124 -15.02 46.10 23.94
CA ARG A 124 -15.27 46.97 22.77
C ARG A 124 -15.60 48.41 23.18
N GLU A 125 -16.46 48.58 24.18
CA GLU A 125 -16.82 49.90 24.71
C GLU A 125 -15.59 50.61 25.30
N LEU A 126 -14.77 49.90 26.08
CA LEU A 126 -13.52 50.44 26.62
C LEU A 126 -12.58 50.90 25.50
N MET A 127 -12.38 50.07 24.48
CA MET A 127 -11.58 50.44 23.30
C MET A 127 -12.15 51.65 22.55
N GLY A 128 -13.48 51.77 22.46
CA GLY A 128 -14.15 52.93 21.88
C GLY A 128 -13.88 54.20 22.68
N VAL A 129 -13.96 54.14 24.01
CA VAL A 129 -13.65 55.26 24.90
C VAL A 129 -12.18 55.66 24.81
N GLU A 130 -11.26 54.69 24.76
CA GLU A 130 -9.82 54.94 24.58
C GLU A 130 -9.52 55.60 23.24
N ARG A 131 -10.23 55.20 22.17
CA ARG A 131 -10.10 55.85 20.86
C ARG A 131 -10.57 57.29 20.87
N ARG A 132 -11.70 57.60 21.52
CA ARG A 132 -12.17 59.00 21.68
C ARG A 132 -11.17 59.86 22.46
N LEU A 133 -10.48 59.30 23.45
CA LEU A 133 -9.39 59.99 24.16
C LEU A 133 -8.23 60.29 23.21
N GLN A 134 -7.80 59.31 22.41
CA GLN A 134 -6.75 59.50 21.41
C GLN A 134 -7.13 60.54 20.34
N ASP A 135 -8.39 60.52 19.88
CA ASP A 135 -8.91 61.47 18.89
C ASP A 135 -8.97 62.89 19.48
N ASN A 136 -9.33 63.04 20.76
CA ASN A 136 -9.31 64.33 21.46
C ASN A 136 -7.87 64.87 21.61
N ASP A 137 -6.92 64.02 22.00
CA ASP A 137 -5.50 64.38 22.08
C ASP A 137 -4.89 64.67 20.69
N ALA A 138 -5.39 64.04 19.63
CA ALA A 138 -5.02 64.34 18.24
C ALA A 138 -5.60 65.69 17.77
N ALA A 139 -6.85 65.99 18.11
CA ALA A 139 -7.49 67.25 17.78
C ALA A 139 -6.81 68.46 18.44
N ASP A 140 -6.37 68.35 19.71
CA ASP A 140 -5.59 69.41 20.36
C ASP A 140 -4.26 69.68 19.63
N ARG A 141 -3.56 68.60 19.22
CA ARG A 141 -2.32 68.71 18.43
C ARG A 141 -2.54 69.35 17.06
N GLU A 142 -3.62 68.98 16.36
CA GLU A 142 -3.97 69.55 15.06
C GLU A 142 -4.35 71.04 15.17
N LEU A 143 -5.10 71.44 16.20
CA LEU A 143 -5.43 72.84 16.46
C LEU A 143 -4.17 73.65 16.81
N LEU A 144 -3.24 73.08 17.58
CA LEU A 144 -1.95 73.70 17.86
C LEU A 144 -1.12 73.92 16.58
N GLN A 145 -1.11 72.93 15.69
CA GLN A 145 -0.41 73.03 14.42
C GLN A 145 -1.03 74.12 13.52
N LYS A 146 -2.36 74.17 13.41
CA LYS A 146 -3.06 75.22 12.64
C LYS A 146 -2.83 76.62 13.20
N LEU A 147 -2.78 76.77 14.52
CA LEU A 147 -2.44 78.05 15.15
C LEU A 147 -1.00 78.47 14.82
N ALA A 148 -0.04 77.54 14.83
CA ALA A 148 1.34 77.81 14.47
C ALA A 148 1.49 78.16 12.97
N GLU A 149 0.79 77.45 12.08
CA GLU A 149 0.78 77.71 10.63
C GLU A 149 0.19 79.08 10.29
N LEU A 150 -0.90 79.49 10.95
CA LEU A 150 -1.51 80.81 10.79
C LEU A 150 -0.59 81.95 11.25
N GLN A 151 0.17 81.74 12.33
CA GLN A 151 1.15 82.71 12.84
C GLN A 151 2.40 82.84 11.94
N ALA A 152 2.73 81.83 11.15
CA ALA A 152 3.92 81.81 10.28
C ALA A 152 3.70 82.41 8.87
N ARG A 153 2.46 82.78 8.50
CA ARG A 153 2.09 83.22 7.14
C ARG A 153 2.33 84.73 6.95
N VAL A 154 3.06 85.11 5.89
CA VAL A 154 3.38 86.51 5.55
C VAL A 154 3.05 86.81 4.08
N PRO A 155 2.27 87.87 3.76
CA PRO A 155 1.59 88.78 4.68
C PRO A 155 0.44 88.10 5.44
N PRO A 156 0.12 88.54 6.67
CA PRO A 156 -0.95 87.96 7.47
C PRO A 156 -2.31 88.16 6.78
N PRO A 157 -3.20 87.15 6.81
CA PRO A 157 -4.53 87.26 6.25
C PRO A 157 -5.38 88.32 6.99
N ASP A 158 -6.26 89.01 6.26
CA ASP A 158 -7.07 90.13 6.76
C ASP A 158 -8.04 89.74 7.91
N ASP A 159 -8.28 88.45 8.12
CA ASP A 159 -9.16 87.86 9.12
C ASP A 159 -8.42 87.04 10.22
N LEU A 160 -7.11 87.27 10.39
CA LEU A 160 -6.24 86.55 11.34
C LEU A 160 -6.81 86.51 12.78
N ASP A 161 -7.30 87.65 13.29
CA ASP A 161 -7.82 87.75 14.66
C ASP A 161 -9.11 86.94 14.85
N ALA A 162 -9.97 86.91 13.82
CA ALA A 162 -11.19 86.10 13.85
C ALA A 162 -10.87 84.61 13.79
N GLN A 163 -9.91 84.19 12.95
CA GLN A 163 -9.51 82.78 12.83
C GLN A 163 -8.78 82.26 14.08
N THR A 164 -7.91 83.07 14.69
CA THR A 164 -7.22 82.71 15.94
C THR A 164 -8.15 82.69 17.15
N ALA A 165 -9.12 83.60 17.25
CA ALA A 165 -10.18 83.56 18.26
C ALA A 165 -11.08 82.32 18.11
N ALA A 166 -11.42 81.93 16.88
CA ALA A 166 -12.21 80.72 16.60
C ALA A 166 -11.46 79.43 16.98
N LEU A 167 -10.16 79.33 16.67
CA LEU A 167 -9.34 78.16 17.03
C LEU A 167 -9.06 78.08 18.53
N SER A 168 -8.81 79.21 19.19
CA SER A 168 -8.56 79.26 20.64
C SER A 168 -9.81 78.96 21.47
N SER A 169 -11.00 79.41 21.04
CA SER A 169 -12.27 79.05 21.68
C SER A 169 -12.57 77.55 21.56
N ARG A 170 -12.30 76.95 20.40
CA ARG A 170 -12.46 75.50 20.18
C ARG A 170 -11.47 74.68 21.00
N ARG A 171 -10.24 75.17 21.17
CA ARG A 171 -9.24 74.54 22.03
C ARG A 171 -9.58 74.65 23.53
N ALA A 172 -10.19 75.75 23.97
CA ALA A 172 -10.60 75.93 25.36
C ALA A 172 -11.64 74.88 25.84
N GLN A 173 -12.40 74.28 24.91
CA GLN A 173 -13.40 73.25 25.20
C GLN A 173 -12.82 71.81 25.27
N LEU A 174 -11.63 71.56 24.70
CA LEU A 174 -11.04 70.22 24.64
C LEU A 174 -10.66 69.63 26.01
N PRO A 175 -10.11 70.39 26.98
CA PRO A 175 -9.79 69.87 28.31
C PRO A 175 -11.01 69.34 29.07
N GLU A 176 -12.16 69.99 28.92
CA GLU A 176 -13.42 69.58 29.55
C GLU A 176 -13.96 68.29 28.91
N GLN A 177 -13.96 68.22 27.57
CA GLN A 177 -14.29 66.99 26.83
C GLN A 177 -13.35 65.83 27.22
N ARG A 178 -12.05 66.08 27.37
CA ARG A 178 -11.07 65.08 27.81
C ARG A 178 -11.36 64.57 29.22
N ALA A 179 -11.74 65.45 30.15
CA ALA A 179 -12.09 65.08 31.52
C ALA A 179 -13.36 64.21 31.59
N GLU A 180 -14.34 64.46 30.70
CA GLU A 180 -15.54 63.64 30.57
C GLU A 180 -15.22 62.24 30.00
N VAL A 181 -14.45 62.17 28.91
CA VAL A 181 -14.06 60.88 28.31
C VAL A 181 -13.15 60.09 29.26
N SER A 182 -12.29 60.75 30.04
CA SER A 182 -11.47 60.09 31.07
C SER A 182 -12.29 59.52 32.22
N ARG A 183 -13.36 60.19 32.66
CA ARG A 183 -14.31 59.63 33.65
C ARG A 183 -15.05 58.42 33.09
N ALA A 184 -15.50 58.50 31.83
CA ALA A 184 -16.10 57.37 31.14
C ALA A 184 -15.13 56.18 31.04
N ARG A 185 -13.83 56.42 30.80
CA ARG A 185 -12.80 55.37 30.73
C ARG A 185 -12.67 54.61 32.03
N MET A 186 -12.62 55.31 33.17
CA MET A 186 -12.53 54.66 34.48
C MET A 186 -13.75 53.77 34.77
N GLY A 187 -14.95 54.26 34.50
CA GLY A 187 -16.19 53.48 34.64
C GLY A 187 -16.24 52.26 33.72
N SER A 188 -15.85 52.41 32.45
CA SER A 188 -15.77 51.29 31.50
C SER A 188 -14.69 50.27 31.89
N ALA A 189 -13.56 50.71 32.45
CA ALA A 189 -12.48 49.83 32.87
C ALA A 189 -12.88 48.97 34.08
N GLU A 190 -13.58 49.53 35.07
CA GLU A 190 -14.12 48.80 36.22
C GLU A 190 -15.21 47.80 35.82
N ALA A 191 -16.13 48.21 34.94
CA ALA A 191 -17.12 47.31 34.35
C ALA A 191 -16.46 46.15 33.59
N CYS A 192 -15.37 46.41 32.86
CA CYS A 192 -14.65 45.38 32.12
C CYS A 192 -13.93 44.41 33.05
N ARG A 193 -13.38 44.90 34.18
CA ARG A 193 -12.73 44.07 35.19
C ARG A 193 -13.73 43.10 35.83
N THR A 194 -14.87 43.60 36.28
CA THR A 194 -15.92 42.76 36.90
C THR A 194 -16.52 41.74 35.94
N ALA A 195 -16.69 42.09 34.66
CA ALA A 195 -17.13 41.15 33.62
C ALA A 195 -16.10 40.03 33.37
N LYS A 196 -14.80 40.36 33.37
CA LYS A 196 -13.72 39.37 33.24
C LYS A 196 -13.61 38.45 34.46
N GLU A 197 -13.79 38.98 35.67
CA GLU A 197 -13.82 38.18 36.91
C GLU A 197 -14.97 37.17 36.89
N LYS A 198 -16.18 37.57 36.48
CA LYS A 198 -17.33 36.66 36.32
C LYS A 198 -17.09 35.58 35.26
N LEU A 199 -16.48 35.95 34.13
CA LEU A 199 -16.10 34.99 33.10
C LEU A 199 -15.11 33.94 33.65
N GLN A 200 -14.13 34.36 34.45
CA GLN A 200 -13.17 33.45 35.08
C GLN A 200 -13.84 32.51 36.10
N GLN A 201 -14.79 33.01 36.90
CA GLN A 201 -15.56 32.19 37.85
C GLN A 201 -16.34 31.08 37.13
N HIS A 202 -17.10 31.41 36.08
CA HIS A 202 -17.84 30.41 35.31
C HIS A 202 -16.95 29.46 34.52
N GLN A 203 -15.76 29.90 34.09
CA GLN A 203 -14.77 29.02 33.48
C GLN A 203 -14.23 28.01 34.50
N ALA A 204 -13.95 28.43 35.74
CA ALA A 204 -13.50 27.53 36.80
C ALA A 204 -14.56 26.49 37.18
N GLU A 205 -15.85 26.87 37.23
CA GLU A 205 -16.96 25.95 37.48
C GLU A 205 -17.07 24.87 36.38
N LEU A 206 -16.88 25.24 35.10
CA LEU A 206 -16.83 24.29 33.99
C LEU A 206 -15.62 23.36 34.08
N ASP A 207 -14.44 23.89 34.43
CA ASP A 207 -13.23 23.10 34.55
C ASP A 207 -13.35 22.05 35.67
N GLU A 208 -14.07 22.33 36.75
CA GLU A 208 -14.37 21.36 37.80
C GLU A 208 -15.28 20.22 37.32
N ILE A 209 -16.31 20.51 36.51
CA ILE A 209 -17.14 19.44 35.90
C ILE A 209 -16.32 18.62 34.92
N ASP A 210 -15.45 19.24 34.12
CA ASP A 210 -14.57 18.52 33.20
C ASP A 210 -13.60 17.58 33.94
N LYS A 211 -13.11 17.97 35.13
CA LYS A 211 -12.35 17.08 36.02
C LYS A 211 -13.19 15.90 36.52
N LYS A 212 -14.45 16.13 36.92
CA LYS A 212 -15.36 15.04 37.35
C LYS A 212 -15.61 14.06 36.21
N ILE A 213 -15.86 14.56 34.99
CA ILE A 213 -16.03 13.72 33.78
C ILE A 213 -14.79 12.86 33.54
N ALA A 214 -13.59 13.46 33.63
CA ALA A 214 -12.34 12.73 33.46
C ALA A 214 -12.12 11.66 34.55
N ALA A 215 -12.46 11.96 35.80
CA ALA A 215 -12.35 11.02 36.91
C ALA A 215 -13.28 9.80 36.72
N VAL A 216 -14.55 10.04 36.36
CA VAL A 216 -15.53 8.98 36.07
C VAL A 216 -15.03 8.10 34.92
N ARG A 217 -14.55 8.69 33.81
CA ARG A 217 -13.97 7.91 32.70
C ARG A 217 -12.82 7.02 33.16
N SER A 218 -11.89 7.56 33.93
CA SER A 218 -10.73 6.80 34.43
C SER A 218 -11.15 5.64 35.34
N GLU A 219 -12.16 5.80 36.18
CA GLU A 219 -12.65 4.75 37.08
C GLU A 219 -13.28 3.59 36.29
N PHE A 220 -14.18 3.91 35.36
CA PHE A 220 -14.85 2.91 34.52
C PHE A 220 -13.86 2.20 33.58
N GLU A 221 -12.86 2.91 33.05
CA GLU A 221 -11.76 2.32 32.29
C GLU A 221 -10.89 1.39 33.13
N ALA A 222 -10.67 1.68 34.42
CA ALA A 222 -9.95 0.79 35.32
C ALA A 222 -10.74 -0.49 35.61
N ARG A 223 -12.05 -0.37 35.84
CA ARG A 223 -12.96 -1.51 36.02
C ARG A 223 -13.03 -2.39 34.76
N ASP A 224 -13.19 -1.81 33.57
CA ASP A 224 -13.21 -2.59 32.32
C ASP A 224 -11.86 -3.26 32.04
N ARG A 225 -10.73 -2.62 32.37
CA ARG A 225 -9.41 -3.26 32.29
C ARG A 225 -9.31 -4.50 33.18
N ALA A 226 -9.75 -4.41 34.44
CA ALA A 226 -9.76 -5.56 35.35
C ALA A 226 -10.66 -6.69 34.84
N LEU A 227 -11.86 -6.38 34.32
CA LEU A 227 -12.78 -7.36 33.73
C LEU A 227 -12.21 -7.99 32.44
N ASN A 228 -11.46 -7.23 31.65
CA ASN A 228 -10.78 -7.76 30.47
C ASN A 228 -9.65 -8.74 30.84
N GLU A 229 -8.89 -8.44 31.89
CA GLU A 229 -7.83 -9.32 32.37
C GLU A 229 -8.39 -10.64 32.90
N THR A 230 -9.48 -10.60 33.69
CA THR A 230 -10.15 -11.81 34.18
C THR A 230 -10.78 -12.61 33.05
N SER A 231 -11.38 -11.95 32.05
CA SER A 231 -11.91 -12.60 30.84
C SER A 231 -10.81 -13.33 30.07
N ARG A 232 -9.65 -12.70 29.87
CA ARG A 232 -8.50 -13.32 29.18
C ARG A 232 -8.01 -14.56 29.93
N ALA A 233 -7.84 -14.46 31.25
CA ALA A 233 -7.42 -15.59 32.07
C ALA A 233 -8.41 -16.77 31.98
N GLN A 234 -9.71 -16.51 31.99
CA GLN A 234 -10.74 -17.55 31.83
C GLN A 234 -10.77 -18.13 30.40
N GLN A 235 -10.56 -17.31 29.36
CA GLN A 235 -10.46 -17.79 27.98
C GLN A 235 -9.25 -18.71 27.77
N ASP A 236 -8.12 -18.40 28.40
CA ASP A 236 -6.94 -19.26 28.32
C ASP A 236 -7.14 -20.57 29.10
N ALA A 237 -7.75 -20.51 30.29
CA ALA A 237 -8.16 -21.70 31.02
C ALA A 237 -9.15 -22.57 30.23
N LEU A 238 -10.07 -21.95 29.48
CA LEU A 238 -11.02 -22.65 28.60
C LEU A 238 -10.30 -23.36 27.44
N LYS A 239 -9.32 -22.70 26.81
CA LYS A 239 -8.49 -23.32 25.75
C LYS A 239 -7.74 -24.52 26.30
N GLU A 240 -7.14 -24.38 27.48
CA GLU A 240 -6.40 -25.46 28.13
C GLU A 240 -7.33 -26.64 28.46
N ALA A 241 -8.50 -26.38 29.07
CA ALA A 241 -9.48 -27.42 29.38
C ALA A 241 -10.00 -28.14 28.11
N ARG A 242 -10.23 -27.41 27.01
CA ARG A 242 -10.61 -28.01 25.72
C ARG A 242 -9.49 -28.85 25.11
N ALA A 243 -8.23 -28.41 25.23
CA ALA A 243 -7.07 -29.19 24.81
C ALA A 243 -6.95 -30.47 25.64
N GLN A 244 -7.10 -30.39 26.96
CA GLN A 244 -7.14 -31.56 27.85
C GLN A 244 -8.26 -32.53 27.44
N HIS A 245 -9.47 -32.03 27.18
CA HIS A 245 -10.58 -32.84 26.68
C HIS A 245 -10.23 -33.57 25.37
N GLN A 246 -9.59 -32.90 24.41
CA GLN A 246 -9.14 -33.52 23.17
C GLN A 246 -8.05 -34.58 23.41
N THR A 247 -7.09 -34.32 24.30
CA THR A 247 -6.06 -35.31 24.61
C THR A 247 -6.63 -36.57 25.26
N VAL A 248 -7.67 -36.42 26.10
CA VAL A 248 -8.38 -37.57 26.69
C VAL A 248 -9.10 -38.36 25.60
N GLU A 249 -9.75 -37.69 24.63
CA GLU A 249 -10.35 -38.35 23.46
C GLU A 249 -9.31 -39.12 22.63
N GLU A 250 -8.14 -38.53 22.37
CA GLU A 250 -7.08 -39.19 21.62
C GLU A 250 -6.50 -40.40 22.37
N ARG A 251 -6.42 -40.36 23.71
CA ARG A 251 -6.00 -41.48 24.55
C ARG A 251 -6.95 -42.67 24.52
N LYS A 252 -8.21 -42.50 24.08
CA LYS A 252 -9.16 -43.61 23.91
C LYS A 252 -8.93 -44.41 22.63
N ASN A 253 -8.34 -43.80 21.60
CA ASN A 253 -8.14 -44.41 20.28
C ASN A 253 -7.43 -45.78 20.30
N PRO A 254 -6.37 -46.02 21.10
CA PRO A 254 -5.72 -47.33 21.17
C PRO A 254 -6.64 -48.43 21.70
N ALA A 255 -7.46 -48.13 22.71
CA ALA A 255 -8.42 -49.09 23.25
C ALA A 255 -9.53 -49.40 22.23
N TYR A 256 -10.07 -48.39 21.56
CA TYR A 256 -11.03 -48.59 20.45
C TYR A 256 -10.43 -49.40 19.30
N LEU A 257 -9.17 -49.14 18.92
CA LEU A 257 -8.48 -49.91 17.87
C LEU A 257 -8.40 -51.40 18.22
N ASN A 258 -8.01 -51.74 19.45
CA ASN A 258 -7.89 -53.13 19.90
C ASN A 258 -9.25 -53.83 19.94
N ILE A 259 -10.28 -53.16 20.46
CA ILE A 259 -11.65 -53.66 20.49
C ILE A 259 -12.15 -53.91 19.06
N GLY A 260 -12.01 -52.94 18.17
CA GLY A 260 -12.47 -53.08 16.79
C GLY A 260 -11.73 -54.15 16.00
N ARG A 261 -10.43 -54.35 16.26
CA ARG A 261 -9.68 -55.49 15.70
C ARG A 261 -10.24 -56.82 16.15
N HIS A 262 -10.58 -56.93 17.43
CA HIS A 262 -11.14 -58.14 18.01
C HIS A 262 -12.53 -58.43 17.41
N LEU A 263 -13.42 -57.44 17.38
CA LEU A 263 -14.76 -57.56 16.77
C LEU A 263 -14.70 -57.92 15.28
N ALA A 264 -13.81 -57.28 14.52
CA ALA A 264 -13.60 -57.60 13.11
C ALA A 264 -13.08 -59.02 12.89
N THR A 265 -12.33 -59.57 13.84
CA THR A 265 -11.80 -60.95 13.76
C THR A 265 -12.86 -61.98 14.12
N GLN A 266 -13.73 -61.66 15.08
CA GLN A 266 -14.88 -62.50 15.44
C GLN A 266 -16.06 -62.37 14.47
N GLY A 267 -16.00 -61.44 13.51
CA GLY A 267 -17.07 -61.19 12.55
C GLY A 267 -18.31 -60.56 13.17
N ILE A 268 -18.15 -59.82 14.27
CA ILE A 268 -19.27 -59.25 15.03
C ILE A 268 -19.47 -57.80 14.61
N ALA A 269 -20.68 -57.49 14.15
CA ALA A 269 -21.08 -56.15 13.75
C ALA A 269 -21.88 -55.46 14.86
N PRO A 270 -21.65 -54.17 15.14
CA PRO A 270 -22.50 -53.39 16.04
C PRO A 270 -23.91 -53.30 15.44
N PRO A 271 -24.99 -53.47 16.23
CA PRO A 271 -26.37 -53.45 15.77
C PRO A 271 -26.77 -52.08 15.19
N ASN A 272 -26.16 -50.99 15.69
CA ASN A 272 -26.43 -49.63 15.23
C ASN A 272 -25.66 -49.28 13.95
N ALA A 273 -24.63 -50.04 13.57
CA ALA A 273 -23.74 -49.72 12.46
C ALA A 273 -23.12 -50.98 11.81
N PRO A 274 -23.92 -51.83 11.15
CA PRO A 274 -23.43 -53.08 10.59
C PRO A 274 -22.43 -52.88 9.43
N HIS A 275 -22.56 -51.78 8.70
CA HIS A 275 -21.67 -51.40 7.59
C HIS A 275 -20.20 -51.24 8.01
N LEU A 276 -19.91 -50.91 9.27
CA LEU A 276 -18.53 -50.73 9.75
C LEU A 276 -17.72 -52.02 9.71
N LEU A 277 -18.36 -53.17 9.95
CA LEU A 277 -17.69 -54.47 9.85
C LEU A 277 -17.32 -54.77 8.39
N GLU A 278 -18.24 -54.51 7.47
CA GLU A 278 -17.99 -54.66 6.03
C GLU A 278 -16.86 -53.75 5.56
N ASP A 279 -16.83 -52.50 6.01
CA ASP A 279 -15.77 -51.55 5.65
C ASP A 279 -14.39 -52.05 6.12
N VAL A 280 -14.28 -52.54 7.38
CA VAL A 280 -13.04 -53.14 7.88
C VAL A 280 -12.62 -54.36 7.03
N GLN A 281 -13.56 -55.25 6.68
CA GLN A 281 -13.28 -56.42 5.84
C GLN A 281 -12.82 -56.03 4.44
N ARG A 282 -13.48 -55.05 3.80
CA ARG A 282 -13.09 -54.50 2.49
C ARG A 282 -11.67 -53.93 2.52
N HIS A 283 -11.33 -53.16 3.56
CA HIS A 283 -9.99 -52.59 3.72
C HIS A 283 -8.92 -53.64 4.04
N ARG A 284 -9.24 -54.68 4.83
CA ARG A 284 -8.33 -55.83 5.04
C ARG A 284 -8.01 -56.53 3.72
N ALA A 285 -9.03 -56.81 2.90
CA ALA A 285 -8.85 -57.40 1.57
C ALA A 285 -8.07 -56.47 0.61
N ALA A 286 -8.23 -55.15 0.71
CA ALA A 286 -7.44 -54.18 -0.07
C ALA A 286 -5.96 -54.17 0.35
N VAL A 287 -5.67 -54.18 1.66
CA VAL A 287 -4.30 -54.27 2.19
C VAL A 287 -3.61 -55.56 1.74
N GLU A 288 -4.33 -56.68 1.74
CA GLU A 288 -3.82 -57.97 1.28
C GLU A 288 -3.53 -57.99 -0.24
N ARG A 289 -4.45 -57.49 -1.07
CA ARG A 289 -4.21 -57.34 -2.52
C ARG A 289 -2.97 -56.48 -2.81
N HIS A 290 -2.79 -55.37 -2.09
CA HIS A 290 -1.62 -54.51 -2.25
C HIS A 290 -0.32 -55.14 -1.72
N SER A 291 -0.39 -56.01 -0.72
CA SER A 291 0.77 -56.73 -0.21
C SER A 291 1.23 -57.81 -1.20
N GLN A 292 0.29 -58.54 -1.80
CA GLN A 292 0.53 -59.52 -2.87
C GLN A 292 1.13 -58.84 -4.12
N HIS A 293 0.51 -57.76 -4.61
CA HIS A 293 1.03 -57.00 -5.75
C HIS A 293 2.44 -56.43 -5.48
N LYS A 294 2.76 -56.06 -4.23
CA LYS A 294 4.13 -55.64 -3.85
C LYS A 294 5.12 -56.80 -3.97
N ALA A 295 4.72 -58.02 -3.62
CA ALA A 295 5.56 -59.21 -3.75
C ALA A 295 5.81 -59.55 -5.24
N GLU A 296 4.78 -59.50 -6.08
CA GLU A 296 4.90 -59.71 -7.54
C GLU A 296 5.86 -58.71 -8.20
N LEU A 297 5.75 -57.42 -7.86
CA LEU A 297 6.67 -56.38 -8.35
C LEU A 297 8.11 -56.58 -7.89
N ALA A 298 8.34 -57.25 -6.76
CA ALA A 298 9.68 -57.59 -6.29
C ALA A 298 10.31 -58.69 -7.15
N VAL A 299 9.52 -59.72 -7.53
CA VAL A 299 9.95 -60.79 -8.43
C VAL A 299 10.23 -60.26 -9.84
N LEU A 300 9.38 -59.38 -10.38
CA LEU A 300 9.60 -58.78 -11.70
C LEU A 300 10.87 -57.91 -11.77
N SER A 301 11.28 -57.32 -10.64
CA SER A 301 12.49 -56.50 -10.55
C SER A 301 13.77 -57.34 -10.46
N SER A 302 13.71 -58.54 -9.89
CA SER A 302 14.89 -59.42 -9.77
C SER A 302 15.32 -60.04 -11.11
N GLN A 303 14.43 -60.06 -12.11
CA GLN A 303 14.66 -60.60 -13.45
C GLN A 303 15.34 -59.62 -14.44
N ILE A 304 15.63 -58.38 -14.02
CA ILE A 304 16.21 -57.35 -14.91
C ILE A 304 17.74 -57.42 -14.93
N ASP A 305 18.33 -57.31 -16.11
CA ASP A 305 19.78 -57.25 -16.30
C ASP A 305 20.39 -55.98 -15.66
N LYS A 306 21.29 -56.21 -14.70
CA LYS A 306 21.97 -55.17 -13.92
C LYS A 306 23.00 -54.39 -14.73
N GLN A 307 23.58 -54.98 -15.78
CA GLN A 307 24.62 -54.32 -16.57
C GLN A 307 24.03 -53.25 -17.51
N GLU A 308 22.92 -53.56 -18.17
CA GLU A 308 22.20 -52.56 -18.99
C GLU A 308 21.67 -51.40 -18.16
N LEU A 309 21.23 -51.68 -16.94
CA LEU A 309 20.72 -50.69 -16.02
C LEU A 309 21.78 -49.65 -15.60
N ARG A 310 23.03 -50.07 -15.42
CA ARG A 310 24.15 -49.14 -15.12
C ARG A 310 24.43 -48.18 -16.28
N LYS A 311 24.41 -48.67 -17.52
CA LYS A 311 24.59 -47.85 -18.73
C LYS A 311 23.48 -46.80 -18.87
N PHE A 312 22.25 -47.17 -18.53
CA PHE A 312 21.12 -46.24 -18.53
C PHE A 312 21.23 -45.12 -17.49
N TYR A 313 21.54 -45.44 -16.22
CA TYR A 313 21.72 -44.41 -15.21
C TYR A 313 22.89 -43.47 -15.51
N PHE A 314 23.98 -43.99 -16.09
CA PHE A 314 25.09 -43.17 -16.56
C PHE A 314 24.63 -42.15 -17.61
N SER A 315 23.83 -42.57 -18.60
CA SER A 315 23.29 -41.67 -19.62
C SER A 315 22.36 -40.58 -19.06
N ILE A 316 21.49 -40.92 -18.10
CA ILE A 316 20.62 -39.93 -17.45
C ILE A 316 21.43 -38.93 -16.63
N LEU A 317 22.42 -39.41 -15.88
CA LEU A 317 23.27 -38.56 -15.06
C LEU A 317 24.04 -37.54 -15.93
N SER A 318 24.58 -37.98 -17.07
CA SER A 318 25.23 -37.08 -18.03
C SER A 318 24.29 -35.98 -18.55
N VAL A 319 23.03 -36.32 -18.87
CA VAL A 319 22.03 -35.34 -19.31
C VAL A 319 21.67 -34.37 -18.18
N LEU A 320 21.50 -34.85 -16.95
CA LEU A 320 21.19 -34.00 -15.80
C LEU A 320 22.33 -33.03 -15.46
N VAL A 321 23.59 -33.47 -15.58
CA VAL A 321 24.75 -32.59 -15.41
C VAL A 321 24.76 -31.49 -16.47
N LEU A 322 24.47 -31.82 -17.74
CA LEU A 322 24.33 -30.83 -18.80
C LEU A 322 23.21 -29.82 -18.49
N LEU A 323 22.06 -30.30 -18.03
CA LEU A 323 20.91 -29.48 -17.67
C LEU A 323 21.21 -28.57 -16.46
N ALA A 324 21.95 -29.07 -15.48
CA ALA A 324 22.40 -28.30 -14.32
C ALA A 324 23.40 -27.19 -14.67
N ILE A 325 24.12 -27.31 -15.79
CA ILE A 325 24.96 -26.25 -16.34
C ILE A 325 24.11 -25.21 -17.08
N ILE A 326 23.11 -25.65 -17.86
CA ILE A 326 22.28 -24.77 -18.69
C ILE A 326 21.24 -23.99 -17.87
N LEU A 327 20.59 -24.59 -16.88
CA LEU A 327 19.55 -23.93 -16.07
C LEU A 327 20.01 -22.62 -15.40
N PRO A 328 21.16 -22.58 -14.69
CA PRO A 328 21.61 -21.35 -14.05
C PRO A 328 21.93 -20.22 -15.05
N LEU A 329 22.38 -20.55 -16.26
CA LEU A 329 22.59 -19.58 -17.34
C LEU A 329 21.26 -18.92 -17.80
N VAL A 330 20.13 -19.62 -17.67
CA VAL A 330 18.80 -19.10 -18.02
C VAL A 330 18.14 -18.36 -16.85
N PHE A 331 18.37 -18.77 -15.59
CA PHE A 331 17.77 -18.14 -14.41
C PHE A 331 18.57 -16.94 -13.86
N GLN A 332 19.79 -16.69 -14.33
CA GLN A 332 20.54 -15.46 -14.05
C GLN A 332 20.03 -14.23 -14.83
N THR A 333 19.01 -14.36 -15.67
CA THR A 333 18.35 -13.18 -16.27
C THR A 333 17.44 -12.49 -15.24
N PRO A 334 17.62 -11.18 -14.97
CA PRO A 334 16.80 -10.46 -14.00
C PRO A 334 15.30 -10.48 -14.36
N ALA A 335 14.46 -10.44 -13.33
CA ALA A 335 13.01 -10.48 -13.45
C ALA A 335 12.49 -9.26 -14.23
N ARG A 336 11.95 -9.51 -15.45
CA ARG A 336 11.22 -8.56 -16.31
C ARG A 336 11.91 -7.20 -16.52
N ARG A 337 12.85 -7.16 -17.46
CA ARG A 337 13.46 -5.93 -17.99
C ARG A 337 12.77 -5.47 -19.29
N GLU A 338 12.80 -4.17 -19.56
CA GLU A 338 12.49 -3.59 -20.87
C GLU A 338 13.68 -3.79 -21.83
N TRP A 339 13.46 -4.36 -23.01
CA TRP A 339 14.49 -4.48 -24.05
C TRP A 339 14.51 -3.20 -24.90
N LEU A 340 15.44 -2.30 -24.57
CA LEU A 340 15.58 -0.99 -25.22
C LEU A 340 16.97 -0.87 -25.86
N PRO A 341 17.15 -0.03 -26.90
CA PRO A 341 18.45 0.20 -27.53
C PRO A 341 19.46 0.79 -26.53
N HIS A 342 20.73 0.39 -26.66
CA HIS A 342 21.81 0.83 -25.77
C HIS A 342 21.95 2.36 -25.67
N GLU A 343 21.70 3.09 -26.77
CA GLU A 343 21.83 4.55 -26.86
C GLU A 343 20.68 5.33 -26.18
N THR A 344 19.78 4.65 -25.47
CA THR A 344 18.65 5.30 -24.79
C THR A 344 19.16 6.27 -23.70
N GLU A 345 18.79 7.54 -23.84
CA GLU A 345 19.16 8.63 -22.92
C GLU A 345 18.10 8.80 -21.81
N ALA A 346 16.81 8.68 -22.15
CA ALA A 346 15.71 8.84 -21.20
C ALA A 346 14.62 7.77 -21.40
N ILE A 347 13.99 7.34 -20.30
CA ILE A 347 12.89 6.38 -20.28
C ILE A 347 11.74 6.94 -19.47
N LEU A 348 10.58 7.08 -20.08
CA LEU A 348 9.31 7.33 -19.42
C LEU A 348 8.46 6.06 -19.45
N SER A 349 8.07 5.55 -18.30
CA SER A 349 7.20 4.40 -18.15
C SER A 349 5.93 4.78 -17.40
N VAL A 350 4.79 4.50 -18.01
CA VAL A 350 3.46 4.86 -17.53
C VAL A 350 2.68 3.59 -17.26
N ASN A 351 2.32 3.35 -16.00
CA ASN A 351 1.52 2.22 -15.58
C ASN A 351 0.04 2.58 -15.71
N THR A 352 -0.56 2.15 -16.81
CA THR A 352 -1.95 2.46 -17.14
C THR A 352 -2.92 1.77 -16.17
N GLU A 353 -2.57 0.59 -15.66
CA GLU A 353 -3.37 -0.10 -14.64
C GLU A 353 -3.43 0.71 -13.33
N GLN A 354 -2.29 1.24 -12.88
CA GLN A 354 -2.23 2.03 -11.66
C GLN A 354 -2.91 3.39 -11.83
N LEU A 355 -2.73 4.07 -12.97
CA LEU A 355 -3.44 5.32 -13.27
C LEU A 355 -4.96 5.15 -13.28
N GLN A 356 -5.47 3.99 -13.70
CA GLN A 356 -6.90 3.68 -13.63
C GLN A 356 -7.37 3.29 -12.23
N ARG A 357 -6.47 3.00 -11.29
CA ARG A 357 -6.82 2.69 -9.89
C ARG A 357 -6.77 3.93 -9.02
N ASP A 358 -5.73 4.74 -9.16
CA ASP A 358 -5.45 5.92 -8.36
C ASP A 358 -6.59 6.95 -8.41
N GLU A 359 -6.88 7.59 -7.27
CA GLU A 359 -8.01 8.52 -7.15
C GLU A 359 -7.80 9.83 -7.93
N LEU A 360 -6.58 10.36 -7.93
CA LEU A 360 -6.30 11.67 -8.51
C LEU A 360 -6.48 11.69 -10.04
N PRO A 361 -5.90 10.74 -10.82
CA PRO A 361 -6.18 10.65 -12.25
C PRO A 361 -7.67 10.52 -12.57
N LYS A 362 -8.44 9.78 -11.76
CA LYS A 362 -9.91 9.66 -11.95
C LYS A 362 -10.61 10.99 -11.73
N ARG A 363 -10.22 11.75 -10.70
CA ARG A 363 -10.76 13.09 -10.44
C ARG A 363 -10.39 14.05 -11.56
N TRP A 364 -9.12 14.11 -11.97
CA TRP A 364 -8.68 14.96 -13.10
C TRP A 364 -9.39 14.62 -14.41
N ALA A 365 -9.57 13.33 -14.71
CA ALA A 365 -10.31 12.89 -15.89
C ALA A 365 -11.80 13.31 -15.86
N LYS A 366 -12.39 13.44 -14.67
CA LYS A 366 -13.78 13.85 -14.48
C LYS A 366 -13.95 15.37 -14.48
N ASP A 367 -13.10 16.06 -13.72
CA ASP A 367 -13.23 17.50 -13.43
C ASP A 367 -12.58 18.36 -14.53
N GLN A 368 -11.56 17.84 -15.24
CA GLN A 368 -10.78 18.54 -16.27
C GLN A 368 -10.50 17.61 -17.47
N ALA A 369 -11.57 17.07 -18.07
CA ALA A 369 -11.47 16.03 -19.09
C ALA A 369 -10.58 16.43 -20.30
N GLU A 370 -10.66 17.66 -20.79
CA GLU A 370 -9.86 18.13 -21.93
C GLU A 370 -8.36 18.22 -21.61
N GLU A 371 -8.01 18.79 -20.45
CA GLU A 371 -6.62 18.88 -20.01
C GLU A 371 -6.04 17.49 -19.73
N TRP A 372 -6.80 16.63 -19.07
CA TRP A 372 -6.40 15.26 -18.82
C TRP A 372 -6.18 14.49 -20.12
N GLN A 373 -7.00 14.72 -21.14
CA GLN A 373 -6.83 14.07 -22.44
C GLN A 373 -5.54 14.53 -23.15
N LYS A 374 -5.18 15.82 -23.03
CA LYS A 374 -3.87 16.33 -23.50
C LYS A 374 -2.72 15.66 -22.77
N ILE A 375 -2.77 15.58 -21.44
CA ILE A 375 -1.76 14.90 -20.62
C ILE A 375 -1.66 13.42 -21.03
N TRP A 376 -2.79 12.71 -21.13
CA TRP A 376 -2.84 11.31 -21.50
C TRP A 376 -2.25 11.04 -22.90
N SER A 377 -2.58 11.90 -23.88
CA SER A 377 -1.98 11.84 -25.22
C SER A 377 -0.48 12.06 -25.20
N GLY A 378 -0.02 13.06 -24.45
CA GLY A 378 1.39 13.34 -24.27
C GLY A 378 2.13 12.22 -23.55
N LEU A 379 1.51 11.53 -22.59
CA LEU A 379 2.11 10.42 -21.83
C LEU A 379 2.20 9.11 -22.65
N THR A 380 1.22 8.82 -23.50
CA THR A 380 1.11 7.54 -24.22
C THR A 380 1.60 7.60 -25.68
N ALA A 381 1.70 8.79 -26.27
CA ALA A 381 2.27 9.04 -27.60
C ALA A 381 1.71 8.08 -28.68
N SER A 382 2.59 7.47 -29.49
CA SER A 382 2.22 6.58 -30.59
C SER A 382 1.45 5.33 -30.16
N ALA A 383 1.48 4.96 -28.87
CA ALA A 383 0.73 3.81 -28.36
C ALA A 383 -0.78 3.97 -28.58
N GLN A 384 -1.31 5.20 -28.64
CA GLN A 384 -2.74 5.44 -28.87
C GLN A 384 -3.23 4.96 -30.22
N ARG A 385 -2.32 4.84 -31.19
CA ARG A 385 -2.61 4.37 -32.55
C ARG A 385 -2.60 2.85 -32.65
N THR A 386 -2.41 2.13 -31.53
CA THR A 386 -2.40 0.67 -31.54
C THR A 386 -3.81 0.13 -31.78
N PRO A 387 -4.04 -0.64 -32.86
CA PRO A 387 -5.38 -1.07 -33.22
C PRO A 387 -5.98 -2.02 -32.17
N VAL A 388 -7.29 -1.97 -32.00
CA VAL A 388 -8.11 -2.85 -31.12
C VAL A 388 -7.81 -2.72 -29.61
N LEU A 389 -6.69 -2.13 -29.19
CA LEU A 389 -6.34 -1.93 -27.78
C LEU A 389 -6.93 -0.62 -27.25
N ASN A 390 -7.81 -0.75 -26.26
CA ASN A 390 -8.17 0.37 -25.41
C ASN A 390 -7.09 0.53 -24.33
N LEU A 391 -6.15 1.46 -24.52
CA LEU A 391 -4.99 1.60 -23.63
C LEU A 391 -5.34 1.64 -22.12
N PRO A 392 -6.28 2.47 -21.64
CA PRO A 392 -6.73 2.42 -20.24
C PRO A 392 -7.14 1.04 -19.73
N ARG A 393 -7.81 0.22 -20.54
CA ARG A 393 -8.43 -1.04 -20.10
C ARG A 393 -7.56 -2.27 -20.35
N ASP A 394 -6.91 -2.30 -21.51
CA ASP A 394 -6.26 -3.50 -22.06
C ASP A 394 -4.74 -3.49 -21.88
N THR A 395 -4.17 -2.35 -21.48
CA THR A 395 -2.72 -2.18 -21.28
C THR A 395 -2.40 -2.16 -19.77
N ILE A 396 -1.25 -2.72 -19.42
CA ILE A 396 -0.64 -2.61 -18.08
C ILE A 396 0.29 -1.42 -18.05
N ARG A 397 1.14 -1.28 -19.09
CA ARG A 397 2.21 -0.29 -19.11
C ARG A 397 2.53 0.15 -20.53
N VAL A 398 2.82 1.44 -20.68
CA VAL A 398 3.41 2.02 -21.88
C VAL A 398 4.79 2.55 -21.50
N THR A 399 5.82 2.12 -22.22
CA THR A 399 7.19 2.58 -22.02
C THR A 399 7.65 3.31 -23.26
N ARG A 400 8.22 4.49 -23.05
CA ARG A 400 8.75 5.39 -24.07
C ARG A 400 10.21 5.64 -23.76
N ALA A 401 11.08 5.28 -24.67
CA ALA A 401 12.51 5.47 -24.56
C ALA A 401 12.96 6.48 -25.62
N MET A 402 13.69 7.51 -25.21
CA MET A 402 14.14 8.58 -26.09
C MET A 402 15.67 8.60 -26.20
N THR A 403 16.15 8.96 -27.38
CA THR A 403 17.58 9.18 -27.65
C THR A 403 17.75 10.30 -28.67
N THR A 404 18.89 10.98 -28.65
CA THR A 404 19.26 11.95 -29.67
C THR A 404 19.84 11.20 -30.87
N GLY A 405 19.15 11.24 -32.01
CA GLY A 405 19.62 10.62 -33.25
C GLY A 405 20.85 11.32 -33.83
N PRO A 406 21.55 10.67 -34.78
CA PRO A 406 22.81 11.18 -35.35
C PRO A 406 22.66 12.52 -36.08
N ALA A 407 21.46 12.83 -36.59
CA ALA A 407 21.14 14.11 -37.23
C ALA A 407 20.62 15.19 -36.24
N GLY A 408 20.70 14.94 -34.93
CA GLY A 408 20.20 15.84 -33.88
C GLY A 408 18.69 15.76 -33.61
N GLY A 409 17.92 15.00 -34.40
CA GLY A 409 16.50 14.74 -34.17
C GLY A 409 16.26 13.74 -33.03
N ILE A 410 15.13 13.87 -32.33
CA ILE A 410 14.75 12.95 -31.25
C ILE A 410 14.17 11.67 -31.86
N ARG A 411 14.70 10.52 -31.45
CA ARG A 411 14.13 9.19 -31.75
C ARG A 411 13.41 8.67 -30.52
N GLU A 412 12.23 8.08 -30.74
CA GLU A 412 11.38 7.58 -29.67
C GLU A 412 10.97 6.12 -29.92
N PHE A 413 11.37 5.24 -29.00
CA PHE A 413 11.04 3.83 -29.03
C PHE A 413 9.90 3.55 -28.05
N VAL A 414 8.78 3.01 -28.54
CA VAL A 414 7.59 2.78 -27.71
C VAL A 414 7.27 1.28 -27.59
N LEU A 415 7.16 0.82 -26.34
CA LEU A 415 6.74 -0.52 -25.97
C LEU A 415 5.39 -0.47 -25.25
N VAL A 416 4.45 -1.30 -25.69
CA VAL A 416 3.12 -1.44 -25.09
C VAL A 416 3.00 -2.84 -24.49
N GLN A 417 2.83 -2.91 -23.17
CA GLN A 417 2.60 -4.15 -22.45
C GLN A 417 1.11 -4.35 -22.19
N ALA A 418 0.49 -5.29 -22.90
CA ALA A 418 -0.91 -5.64 -22.75
C ALA A 418 -1.17 -6.50 -21.49
N ARG A 419 -2.41 -6.46 -21.00
CA ARG A 419 -2.91 -7.29 -19.90
C ARG A 419 -3.03 -8.76 -20.31
N GLY A 420 -3.56 -8.97 -21.52
CA GLY A 420 -3.72 -10.27 -22.17
C GLY A 420 -2.61 -10.60 -23.17
N ASP A 421 -2.79 -11.70 -23.89
CA ASP A 421 -1.97 -12.02 -25.06
C ASP A 421 -2.28 -11.05 -26.21
N VAL A 422 -1.26 -10.61 -26.95
CA VAL A 422 -1.40 -9.64 -28.05
C VAL A 422 -1.80 -10.27 -29.40
N THR A 423 -2.02 -11.58 -29.44
CA THR A 423 -2.45 -12.32 -30.65
C THR A 423 -3.71 -11.74 -31.30
N PRO A 424 -4.75 -11.29 -30.58
CA PRO A 424 -5.91 -10.65 -31.21
C PRO A 424 -5.55 -9.37 -31.98
N VAL A 425 -4.63 -8.57 -31.44
CA VAL A 425 -4.11 -7.36 -32.11
C VAL A 425 -3.39 -7.74 -33.39
N MET A 426 -2.51 -8.75 -33.33
CA MET A 426 -1.78 -9.22 -34.51
C MET A 426 -2.72 -9.75 -35.59
N ARG A 427 -3.76 -10.53 -35.23
CA ARG A 427 -4.77 -11.00 -36.19
C ARG A 427 -5.54 -9.86 -36.85
N SER A 428 -5.90 -8.83 -36.08
CA SER A 428 -6.57 -7.65 -36.64
C SER A 428 -5.70 -6.92 -37.64
N VAL A 429 -4.41 -6.74 -37.32
CA VAL A 429 -3.43 -6.09 -38.20
C VAL A 429 -3.20 -6.93 -39.47
N GLU A 430 -3.17 -8.26 -39.35
CA GLU A 430 -3.04 -9.17 -40.49
C GLU A 430 -4.24 -9.16 -41.45
N GLN A 431 -5.44 -8.90 -40.94
CA GLN A 431 -6.67 -8.86 -41.74
C GLN A 431 -6.90 -7.50 -42.42
N GLU A 432 -6.22 -6.45 -41.97
CA GLU A 432 -6.44 -5.10 -42.43
C GLU A 432 -5.56 -4.78 -43.67
N GLN A 433 -6.19 -4.38 -44.77
CA GLN A 433 -5.51 -4.17 -46.07
C GLN A 433 -4.48 -3.03 -46.10
N GLY A 434 -4.38 -2.23 -45.02
CA GLY A 434 -3.47 -1.10 -44.93
C GLY A 434 -2.09 -1.41 -44.36
N TYR A 435 -1.78 -2.65 -43.97
CA TYR A 435 -0.48 -3.01 -43.40
C TYR A 435 0.36 -3.88 -44.35
N GLU A 436 1.60 -3.46 -44.60
CA GLU A 436 2.59 -4.26 -45.30
C GLU A 436 3.38 -5.12 -44.30
N ARG A 437 3.44 -6.44 -44.51
CA ARG A 437 4.18 -7.36 -43.64
C ARG A 437 5.63 -7.51 -44.09
N ARG A 438 6.58 -7.06 -43.27
CA ARG A 438 8.03 -7.19 -43.49
C ARG A 438 8.70 -7.94 -42.33
N PRO A 439 9.27 -9.14 -42.55
CA PRO A 439 9.94 -9.87 -41.48
C PRO A 439 11.39 -9.42 -41.26
N ILE A 440 11.86 -9.49 -40.01
CA ILE A 440 13.29 -9.43 -39.63
C ILE A 440 13.63 -10.71 -38.88
N SER A 441 14.52 -11.53 -39.44
CA SER A 441 14.96 -12.80 -38.87
C SER A 441 13.82 -13.68 -38.33
N GLY A 442 12.72 -13.75 -39.09
CA GLY A 442 11.52 -14.53 -38.75
C GLY A 442 10.45 -13.82 -37.92
N LEU A 443 10.72 -12.65 -37.33
CA LEU A 443 9.71 -11.85 -36.63
C LEU A 443 8.99 -10.89 -37.59
N PRO A 444 7.66 -10.95 -37.71
CA PRO A 444 6.91 -10.07 -38.61
C PRO A 444 6.77 -8.66 -38.03
N ILE A 445 7.02 -7.66 -38.89
CA ILE A 445 6.74 -6.25 -38.65
C ILE A 445 5.65 -5.84 -39.63
N TYR A 446 4.64 -5.13 -39.14
CA TYR A 446 3.54 -4.62 -39.95
C TYR A 446 3.70 -3.11 -40.11
N LEU A 447 3.76 -2.64 -41.36
CA LEU A 447 4.16 -1.30 -41.74
C LEU A 447 3.01 -0.52 -42.39
N ARG A 448 2.94 0.77 -42.07
CA ARG A 448 2.17 1.85 -42.71
C ARG A 448 3.11 3.04 -42.93
N PRO A 449 2.76 4.01 -43.79
CA PRO A 449 3.61 5.17 -44.09
C PRO A 449 4.22 5.83 -42.84
N ASP A 450 3.41 6.09 -41.81
CA ASP A 450 3.85 6.78 -40.59
C ASP A 450 3.68 5.95 -39.31
N PHE A 451 3.56 4.62 -39.43
CA PHE A 451 3.35 3.75 -38.28
C PHE A 451 3.79 2.33 -38.55
N ALA A 452 4.39 1.70 -37.56
CA ALA A 452 4.76 0.30 -37.58
C ALA A 452 4.38 -0.37 -36.26
N LEU A 453 4.20 -1.68 -36.34
CA LEU A 453 3.88 -2.51 -35.19
C LEU A 453 4.54 -3.88 -35.31
N ALA A 454 5.12 -4.36 -34.21
CA ALA A 454 5.71 -5.69 -34.14
C ALA A 454 5.48 -6.35 -32.78
N ARG A 455 5.28 -7.68 -32.78
CA ARG A 455 5.25 -8.47 -31.55
C ARG A 455 6.67 -8.75 -31.09
N VAL A 456 7.05 -8.19 -29.94
CA VAL A 456 8.37 -8.41 -29.32
C VAL A 456 8.31 -9.32 -28.08
N GLY A 457 7.11 -9.66 -27.62
CA GLY A 457 6.91 -10.63 -26.55
C GLY A 457 5.50 -11.24 -26.56
N PRO A 458 5.20 -12.18 -25.66
CA PRO A 458 3.88 -12.79 -25.59
C PRO A 458 2.77 -11.76 -25.31
N ARG A 459 3.11 -10.68 -24.58
CA ARG A 459 2.20 -9.59 -24.18
C ARG A 459 2.74 -8.20 -24.53
N THR A 460 3.77 -8.11 -25.36
CA THR A 460 4.48 -6.84 -25.60
C THR A 460 4.55 -6.54 -27.09
N LEU A 461 4.13 -5.33 -27.45
CA LEU A 461 4.19 -4.77 -28.79
C LEU A 461 5.22 -3.64 -28.83
N ALA A 462 6.00 -3.58 -29.90
CA ALA A 462 6.73 -2.39 -30.30
C ALA A 462 5.86 -1.61 -31.28
N VAL A 463 5.69 -0.32 -31.06
CA VAL A 463 4.84 0.57 -31.88
C VAL A 463 5.54 1.91 -32.12
N GLY A 464 5.22 2.60 -33.20
CA GLY A 464 5.82 3.90 -33.52
C GLY A 464 6.22 4.01 -34.98
N ALA A 465 7.26 4.79 -35.27
CA ALA A 465 7.75 4.92 -36.63
C ALA A 465 8.48 3.64 -37.11
N PRO A 466 8.48 3.34 -38.43
CA PRO A 466 9.08 2.13 -38.99
C PRO A 466 10.52 1.86 -38.55
N SER A 467 11.39 2.88 -38.55
CA SER A 467 12.80 2.75 -38.16
C SER A 467 12.96 2.34 -36.70
N GLU A 468 12.15 2.90 -35.80
CA GLU A 468 12.21 2.70 -34.35
C GLU A 468 11.72 1.30 -33.98
N VAL A 469 10.63 0.85 -34.61
CA VAL A 469 10.09 -0.50 -34.40
C VAL A 469 11.05 -1.57 -34.91
N GLN A 470 11.68 -1.35 -36.07
CA GLN A 470 12.70 -2.26 -36.58
C GLN A 470 13.89 -2.39 -35.61
N GLU A 471 14.33 -1.28 -35.03
CA GLU A 471 15.43 -1.30 -34.07
C GLU A 471 15.07 -2.05 -32.78
N LEU A 472 13.87 -1.83 -32.24
CA LEU A 472 13.36 -2.60 -31.10
C LEU A 472 13.28 -4.11 -31.37
N VAL A 473 12.90 -4.50 -32.58
CA VAL A 473 12.88 -5.92 -32.99
C VAL A 473 14.30 -6.48 -33.05
N LYS A 474 15.28 -5.73 -33.57
CA LYS A 474 16.70 -6.16 -33.58
C LYS A 474 17.26 -6.32 -32.17
N VAL A 475 17.00 -5.37 -31.28
CA VAL A 475 17.39 -5.48 -29.85
C VAL A 475 16.77 -6.72 -29.23
N ARG A 476 15.48 -6.97 -29.49
CA ARG A 476 14.78 -8.14 -28.95
C ARG A 476 15.39 -9.47 -29.40
N LEU A 477 15.85 -9.52 -30.64
CA LEU A 477 16.52 -10.67 -31.25
C LEU A 477 18.00 -10.81 -30.83
N GLY A 478 18.55 -9.84 -30.09
CA GLY A 478 19.97 -9.81 -29.73
C GLY A 478 20.91 -9.45 -30.89
N ILE A 479 20.38 -8.84 -31.95
CA ILE A 479 21.16 -8.35 -33.09
C ILE A 479 21.83 -7.01 -32.75
N THR A 480 21.08 -6.11 -32.09
CA THR A 480 21.61 -4.87 -31.52
C THR A 480 21.77 -5.01 -30.00
N GLN A 481 22.73 -4.31 -29.42
CA GLN A 481 22.96 -4.31 -27.97
C GLN A 481 21.77 -3.71 -27.19
N ASP A 482 21.41 -4.35 -26.07
CA ASP A 482 20.41 -3.84 -25.14
C ASP A 482 21.00 -2.77 -24.21
N LEU A 483 20.13 -1.89 -23.72
CA LEU A 483 20.45 -0.95 -22.66
C LEU A 483 20.72 -1.71 -21.37
N LYS A 484 21.95 -1.57 -20.84
CA LYS A 484 22.34 -2.06 -19.51
C LYS A 484 22.58 -0.92 -18.53
N ILE A 485 21.53 -0.42 -17.87
CA ILE A 485 21.72 0.37 -16.65
C ILE A 485 22.05 -0.63 -15.52
N THR A 486 23.21 -0.49 -14.88
CA THR A 486 23.72 -1.43 -13.86
C THR A 486 23.98 -0.73 -12.54
N GLY A 487 23.53 -1.31 -11.43
CA GLY A 487 23.80 -0.86 -10.06
C GLY A 487 22.70 -1.28 -9.11
N THR A 488 23.03 -1.77 -7.92
CA THR A 488 22.08 -2.42 -6.99
C THR A 488 20.81 -1.60 -6.72
N LEU A 489 20.93 -0.28 -6.55
CA LEU A 489 19.81 0.64 -6.32
C LEU A 489 18.95 0.83 -7.58
N PHE A 490 19.57 0.98 -8.76
CA PHE A 490 18.86 1.16 -10.04
C PHE A 490 18.36 -0.15 -10.66
N ASP A 491 18.91 -1.30 -10.27
CA ASP A 491 18.39 -2.61 -10.65
C ASP A 491 17.02 -2.83 -9.99
N SER A 492 16.86 -2.38 -8.74
CA SER A 492 15.56 -2.36 -8.04
C SER A 492 14.57 -1.38 -8.67
N PHE A 493 15.06 -0.25 -9.19
CA PHE A 493 14.23 0.78 -9.81
C PHE A 493 13.86 0.48 -11.27
N GLN A 494 14.70 -0.29 -11.97
CA GLN A 494 14.44 -0.83 -13.30
C GLN A 494 13.41 -1.96 -13.27
N ALA A 495 13.30 -2.68 -12.15
CA ALA A 495 12.24 -3.65 -11.96
C ALA A 495 10.89 -2.96 -12.27
N LEU A 496 10.05 -3.62 -13.06
CA LEU A 496 8.73 -3.12 -13.44
C LEU A 496 7.80 -3.16 -12.20
N ASP A 497 8.03 -2.24 -11.27
CA ASP A 497 7.31 -2.13 -10.02
C ASP A 497 5.83 -1.81 -10.32
N ARG A 498 4.94 -2.62 -9.75
CA ARG A 498 3.50 -2.53 -9.98
C ARG A 498 2.85 -1.37 -9.25
N GLU A 499 3.51 -0.81 -8.23
CA GLU A 499 2.94 0.22 -7.36
C GLU A 499 3.16 1.65 -7.87
N THR A 500 4.07 1.83 -8.83
CA THR A 500 4.37 3.15 -9.42
C THR A 500 3.46 3.45 -10.60
N ALA A 501 2.86 4.64 -10.60
CA ALA A 501 2.00 5.12 -11.68
C ALA A 501 2.82 5.68 -12.85
N VAL A 502 3.85 6.47 -12.54
CA VAL A 502 4.76 7.06 -13.53
C VAL A 502 6.20 6.90 -13.06
N ARG A 503 7.09 6.52 -13.97
CA ARG A 503 8.53 6.40 -13.75
C ARG A 503 9.28 7.12 -14.87
N LEU A 504 10.21 7.99 -14.53
CA LEU A 504 11.13 8.65 -15.44
C LEU A 504 12.57 8.26 -15.06
N ILE A 505 13.38 7.83 -16.01
CA ILE A 505 14.80 7.51 -15.81
C ILE A 505 15.60 8.27 -16.86
N SER A 506 16.75 8.82 -16.50
CA SER A 506 17.73 9.39 -17.43
C SER A 506 19.12 8.86 -17.13
N SER A 507 19.79 8.35 -18.16
CA SER A 507 21.22 8.01 -18.16
C SER A 507 22.11 9.22 -18.48
N ASP A 508 21.51 10.32 -18.95
CA ASP A 508 22.16 11.62 -19.17
C ASP A 508 21.22 12.75 -18.66
N PRO A 509 21.15 13.00 -17.34
CA PRO A 509 20.17 13.94 -16.76
C PRO A 509 20.16 15.34 -17.40
N PRO A 510 21.31 15.98 -17.75
CA PRO A 510 21.32 17.28 -18.44
C PRO A 510 20.55 17.31 -19.77
N SER A 511 20.46 16.19 -20.49
CA SER A 511 19.72 16.10 -21.77
C SER A 511 18.20 16.07 -21.60
N LEU A 512 17.67 15.88 -20.38
CA LEU A 512 16.23 15.72 -20.13
C LEU A 512 15.38 16.87 -20.67
N ALA A 513 15.92 18.09 -20.66
CA ALA A 513 15.24 19.28 -21.19
C ALA A 513 14.97 19.22 -22.71
N ARG A 514 15.65 18.33 -23.46
CA ARG A 514 15.36 18.05 -24.87
C ARG A 514 14.10 17.20 -25.02
N PHE A 515 13.91 16.24 -24.12
CA PHE A 515 12.84 15.24 -24.19
C PHE A 515 11.54 15.67 -23.52
N PHE A 516 11.62 16.48 -22.47
CA PHE A 516 10.48 16.93 -21.67
C PHE A 516 10.56 18.44 -21.43
N SER A 517 9.44 19.08 -21.07
CA SER A 517 9.52 20.45 -20.55
C SER A 517 10.32 20.46 -19.24
N PRO A 518 11.04 21.52 -18.89
CA PRO A 518 11.90 21.55 -17.69
C PRO A 518 11.16 21.13 -16.42
N ILE A 519 11.70 20.13 -15.72
CA ILE A 519 11.16 19.56 -14.46
C ILE A 519 12.08 19.89 -13.28
N PHE A 520 13.38 19.68 -13.46
CA PHE A 520 14.40 19.83 -12.43
C PHE A 520 15.31 21.02 -12.72
N SER A 521 15.91 21.60 -11.68
CA SER A 521 16.91 22.65 -11.84
C SER A 521 18.14 22.11 -12.58
N LYS A 522 18.78 22.98 -13.37
CA LYS A 522 20.02 22.62 -14.10
C LYS A 522 21.11 22.14 -13.14
N GLU A 523 21.24 22.81 -12.00
CA GLU A 523 22.18 22.45 -10.93
C GLU A 523 22.00 21.00 -10.45
N LEU A 524 20.75 20.55 -10.27
CA LEU A 524 20.46 19.18 -9.87
C LEU A 524 20.83 18.20 -10.99
N LEU A 525 20.45 18.50 -12.24
CA LEU A 525 20.74 17.66 -13.40
C LEU A 525 22.25 17.51 -13.64
N ASP A 526 23.02 18.60 -13.56
CA ASP A 526 24.47 18.61 -13.79
C ASP A 526 25.25 17.87 -12.69
N SER A 527 24.65 17.74 -11.50
CA SER A 527 25.24 17.05 -10.36
C SER A 527 25.13 15.53 -10.43
N ALA A 528 24.15 15.01 -11.17
CA ALA A 528 23.82 13.59 -11.25
C ALA A 528 24.34 12.94 -12.54
N GLN A 529 24.86 11.72 -12.44
CA GLN A 529 25.17 10.85 -13.58
C GLN A 529 23.94 10.09 -14.07
N ILE A 530 23.07 9.68 -13.16
CA ILE A 530 21.83 8.97 -13.46
C ILE A 530 20.73 9.56 -12.58
N LEU A 531 19.56 9.78 -13.15
CA LEU A 531 18.38 10.28 -12.44
C LEU A 531 17.22 9.30 -12.63
N GLY A 532 16.53 8.99 -11.55
CA GLY A 532 15.28 8.22 -11.57
C GLY A 532 14.22 8.91 -10.72
N LEU A 533 13.06 9.21 -11.29
CA LEU A 533 11.89 9.73 -10.58
C LEU A 533 10.75 8.72 -10.69
N SER A 534 10.10 8.40 -9.57
CA SER A 534 8.85 7.64 -9.58
C SER A 534 7.77 8.33 -8.78
N LEU A 535 6.53 8.26 -9.27
CA LEU A 535 5.35 8.83 -8.67
C LEU A 535 4.28 7.76 -8.43
N THR A 536 3.67 7.80 -7.25
CA THR A 536 2.42 7.11 -6.92
C THR A 536 1.35 8.15 -6.68
N LEU A 537 0.27 8.15 -7.47
CA LEU A 537 -0.74 9.22 -7.53
C LEU A 537 -1.95 8.93 -6.62
N GLN A 538 -1.71 8.22 -5.53
CA GLN A 538 -2.67 8.04 -4.44
C GLN A 538 -2.72 9.31 -3.58
N ASN A 539 -3.68 9.41 -2.66
CA ASN A 539 -3.74 10.50 -1.69
C ASN A 539 -3.21 10.01 -0.33
N PRO A 540 -2.06 10.49 0.17
CA PRO A 540 -1.19 11.53 -0.39
C PRO A 540 -0.29 11.04 -1.54
N VAL A 541 0.05 11.94 -2.48
CA VAL A 541 0.94 11.61 -3.61
C VAL A 541 2.34 11.39 -3.06
N ARG A 542 3.01 10.33 -3.52
CA ARG A 542 4.39 10.01 -3.09
C ARG A 542 5.35 10.10 -4.26
N GLY A 543 6.40 10.88 -4.06
CA GLY A 543 7.53 11.00 -4.98
C GLY A 543 8.77 10.33 -4.39
N ARG A 544 9.50 9.61 -5.24
CA ARG A 544 10.81 9.06 -4.94
C ARG A 544 11.77 9.45 -6.05
N LEU A 545 12.83 10.17 -5.69
CA LEU A 545 13.90 10.61 -6.57
C LEU A 545 15.18 9.86 -6.20
N LEU A 546 15.75 9.16 -7.17
CA LEU A 546 17.00 8.41 -7.08
C LEU A 546 18.04 9.08 -7.96
N LEU A 547 19.21 9.35 -7.39
CA LEU A 547 20.31 10.02 -8.06
C LEU A 547 21.57 9.19 -7.86
N LYS A 548 22.29 8.94 -8.95
CA LYS A 548 23.66 8.43 -8.89
C LYS A 548 24.61 9.58 -9.10
N MET A 549 25.44 9.86 -8.11
CA MET A 549 26.42 10.95 -8.17
C MET A 549 27.76 10.46 -8.70
N LYS A 550 28.61 11.38 -9.15
CA LYS A 550 29.97 11.05 -9.63
C LYS A 550 30.84 10.41 -8.54
N THR A 551 30.64 10.81 -7.29
CA THR A 551 31.41 10.33 -6.13
C THR A 551 30.50 10.22 -4.89
N PRO A 552 30.85 9.37 -3.90
CA PRO A 552 30.13 9.31 -2.62
C PRO A 552 30.10 10.65 -1.88
N LYS A 553 31.21 11.41 -1.92
CA LYS A 553 31.28 12.73 -1.30
C LYS A 553 30.25 13.70 -1.90
N ASN A 554 30.08 13.70 -3.22
CA ASN A 554 29.07 14.54 -3.87
C ASN A 554 27.64 14.16 -3.46
N ALA A 555 27.38 12.87 -3.20
CA ALA A 555 26.09 12.41 -2.70
C ALA A 555 25.82 12.89 -1.27
N GLU A 556 26.82 12.81 -0.38
CA GLU A 556 26.71 13.34 0.99
C GLU A 556 26.54 14.87 1.00
N ASP A 557 27.30 15.60 0.18
CA ASP A 557 27.22 17.05 0.09
C ASP A 557 25.85 17.50 -0.44
N LEU A 558 25.32 16.84 -1.48
CA LEU A 558 23.97 17.13 -1.97
C LEU A 558 22.90 16.73 -0.96
N ALA A 559 23.06 15.61 -0.25
CA ALA A 559 22.14 15.18 0.79
C ALA A 559 22.02 16.21 1.92
N ARG A 560 23.15 16.80 2.35
CA ARG A 560 23.15 17.91 3.32
C ARG A 560 22.43 19.12 2.76
N LYS A 561 22.77 19.55 1.55
CA LYS A 561 22.13 20.71 0.90
C LYS A 561 20.62 20.56 0.72
N VAL A 562 20.13 19.37 0.39
CA VAL A 562 18.68 19.10 0.29
C VAL A 562 18.00 19.12 1.65
N ARG A 563 18.69 18.69 2.72
CA ARG A 563 18.15 18.78 4.09
C ARG A 563 18.12 20.23 4.61
N ASP A 564 19.14 21.01 4.28
CA ASP A 564 19.29 22.39 4.75
C ASP A 564 18.40 23.37 3.97
N ASP A 565 18.30 23.21 2.65
CA ASP A 565 17.48 24.05 1.76
C ASP A 565 16.71 23.21 0.72
N PRO A 566 15.67 22.47 1.14
CA PRO A 566 14.88 21.65 0.23
C PRO A 566 14.13 22.48 -0.82
N GLN A 567 13.84 23.76 -0.57
CA GLN A 567 13.08 24.63 -1.49
C GLN A 567 13.86 24.93 -2.76
N HIS A 568 15.18 25.13 -2.65
CA HIS A 568 16.04 25.37 -3.81
C HIS A 568 16.17 24.12 -4.71
N TRP A 569 16.33 22.94 -4.10
CA TRP A 569 16.63 21.69 -4.81
C TRP A 569 15.40 20.93 -5.30
N LEU A 570 14.27 21.02 -4.60
CA LEU A 570 13.04 20.28 -4.89
C LEU A 570 11.92 21.22 -5.35
N ARG A 571 12.24 22.11 -6.29
CA ARG A 571 11.29 22.98 -7.00
C ARG A 571 11.13 22.55 -8.45
N ILE A 572 9.91 22.67 -8.98
CA ILE A 572 9.66 22.47 -10.42
C ILE A 572 10.35 23.60 -11.18
N ALA A 573 11.23 23.27 -12.12
CA ALA A 573 11.96 24.26 -12.89
C ALA A 573 11.01 25.23 -13.61
N GLU A 574 11.39 26.52 -13.63
CA GLU A 574 10.61 27.60 -14.24
C GLU A 574 9.19 27.73 -13.65
N SER A 575 9.03 27.41 -12.36
CA SER A 575 7.79 27.54 -11.59
C SER A 575 8.11 27.80 -10.12
N ASP A 576 7.16 28.39 -9.40
CA ASP A 576 7.21 28.53 -7.93
C ASP A 576 6.68 27.29 -7.20
N ALA A 577 6.18 26.29 -7.93
CA ALA A 577 5.65 25.06 -7.35
C ALA A 577 6.76 24.16 -6.77
N LEU A 578 6.62 23.79 -5.50
CA LEU A 578 7.50 22.84 -4.82
C LEU A 578 7.09 21.39 -5.11
N LEU A 579 8.08 20.51 -5.27
CA LEU A 579 7.87 19.07 -5.45
C LEU A 579 7.45 18.36 -4.17
N TYR A 580 7.60 18.99 -3.00
CA TYR A 580 7.33 18.37 -1.71
C TYR A 580 6.33 19.17 -0.86
N ALA A 581 5.55 18.47 -0.05
CA ALA A 581 4.58 19.03 0.91
C ALA A 581 5.08 18.97 2.36
N GLN A 582 6.00 18.06 2.67
CA GLN A 582 6.63 17.87 3.98
C GLN A 582 8.12 17.57 3.78
N ALA A 583 8.92 17.77 4.84
CA ALA A 583 10.37 17.60 4.79
C ALA A 583 10.77 16.25 4.13
N PRO A 584 11.65 16.28 3.10
CA PRO A 584 12.04 15.08 2.39
C PRO A 584 12.88 14.15 3.26
N GLU A 585 12.64 12.85 3.17
CA GLU A 585 13.51 11.82 3.74
C GLU A 585 14.66 11.56 2.76
N VAL A 586 15.90 11.74 3.23
CA VAL A 586 17.11 11.64 2.39
C VAL A 586 17.98 10.48 2.87
N ILE A 587 18.23 9.50 2.01
CA ILE A 587 19.00 8.29 2.29
C ILE A 587 20.20 8.25 1.33
N THR A 588 21.41 8.07 1.87
CA THR A 588 22.66 7.98 1.09
C THR A 588 23.28 6.60 1.23
N ALA A 589 23.70 5.99 0.12
CA ALA A 589 24.42 4.72 0.10
C ALA A 589 25.56 4.80 -0.93
N GLY A 590 26.77 5.10 -0.47
CA GLY A 590 27.91 5.30 -1.35
C GLY A 590 27.67 6.51 -2.28
N ALA A 591 27.74 6.29 -3.60
CA ALA A 591 27.46 7.33 -4.60
C ALA A 591 25.96 7.48 -4.93
N ASP A 592 25.10 6.63 -4.37
CA ASP A 592 23.67 6.67 -4.62
C ASP A 592 22.94 7.50 -3.54
N LEU A 593 22.01 8.33 -3.98
CA LEU A 593 21.19 9.21 -3.15
C LEU A 593 19.71 8.95 -3.45
N GLU A 594 18.93 8.68 -2.42
CA GLU A 594 17.49 8.48 -2.48
C GLU A 594 16.77 9.54 -1.67
N ILE A 595 15.78 10.19 -2.28
CA ILE A 595 14.98 11.26 -1.68
C ILE A 595 13.51 10.88 -1.80
N ARG A 596 12.82 10.75 -0.67
CA ARG A 596 11.38 10.43 -0.60
C ARG A 596 10.62 11.62 -0.05
N PHE A 597 9.53 11.99 -0.71
CA PHE A 597 8.75 13.15 -0.31
C PHE A 597 7.28 13.01 -0.72
N PRO A 598 6.33 13.50 0.11
CA PRO A 598 4.95 13.66 -0.33
C PRO A 598 4.86 14.83 -1.30
N VAL A 599 4.16 14.68 -2.42
CA VAL A 599 4.04 15.71 -3.47
C VAL A 599 2.69 16.42 -3.33
N PRO A 600 2.63 17.77 -3.38
CA PRO A 600 1.35 18.48 -3.46
C PRO A 600 0.59 18.10 -4.73
N THR A 601 -0.74 17.98 -4.65
CA THR A 601 -1.58 17.55 -5.78
C THR A 601 -1.39 18.42 -7.03
N ASP A 602 -1.30 19.73 -6.87
CA ASP A 602 -1.09 20.65 -8.00
C ASP A 602 0.31 20.51 -8.61
N SER A 603 1.33 20.33 -7.78
CA SER A 603 2.70 20.07 -8.25
C SER A 603 2.79 18.73 -9.00
N ALA A 604 2.09 17.70 -8.54
CA ALA A 604 2.01 16.40 -9.22
C ALA A 604 1.36 16.55 -10.61
N ARG A 605 0.27 17.31 -10.71
CA ARG A 605 -0.39 17.62 -11.99
C ARG A 605 0.53 18.40 -12.93
N LEU A 606 1.17 19.46 -12.45
CA LEU A 606 2.12 20.26 -13.24
C LEU A 606 3.31 19.41 -13.72
N LEU A 607 3.83 18.52 -12.88
CA LEU A 607 4.89 17.59 -13.27
C LEU A 607 4.43 16.67 -14.41
N LEU A 608 3.24 16.07 -14.30
CA LEU A 608 2.69 15.24 -15.38
C LEU A 608 2.49 16.03 -16.68
N GLN A 609 2.06 17.28 -16.58
CA GLN A 609 1.94 18.15 -17.75
C GLN A 609 3.30 18.44 -18.42
N ARG A 610 4.35 18.69 -17.63
CA ARG A 610 5.72 18.91 -18.12
C ARG A 610 6.30 17.66 -18.80
N VAL A 611 6.05 16.49 -18.22
CA VAL A 611 6.42 15.17 -18.80
C VAL A 611 5.60 14.88 -20.07
N ALA A 612 4.33 15.25 -20.09
CA ALA A 612 3.47 15.07 -21.26
C ALA A 612 3.69 16.12 -22.35
N LYS A 613 4.49 17.17 -22.10
CA LYS A 613 4.61 18.36 -22.96
C LYS A 613 3.26 19.01 -23.29
N SER A 614 2.26 18.90 -22.40
CA SER A 614 0.91 19.41 -22.65
C SER A 614 0.76 20.93 -22.42
N ASN A 615 1.79 21.57 -21.84
CA ASN A 615 1.77 23.00 -21.50
C ASN A 615 2.42 23.90 -22.57
N ALA A 616 2.99 23.31 -23.64
CA ALA A 616 3.56 24.08 -24.73
C ALA A 616 2.45 24.53 -25.71
N PRO A 617 2.47 25.77 -26.22
CA PRO A 617 1.62 26.14 -27.34
C PRO A 617 1.93 25.22 -28.53
N PRO A 618 0.91 24.87 -29.36
CA PRO A 618 1.12 23.97 -30.50
C PRO A 618 2.23 24.52 -31.39
N ALA A 619 3.25 23.71 -31.64
CA ALA A 619 4.28 24.05 -32.60
C ALA A 619 3.60 24.24 -33.97
N LEU A 620 3.71 25.45 -34.53
CA LEU A 620 3.37 25.73 -35.92
C LEU A 620 4.09 24.70 -36.79
N ALA A 621 3.34 23.87 -37.48
CA ALA A 621 3.88 22.96 -38.49
C ALA A 621 4.64 23.80 -39.52
N GLY A 622 5.96 23.64 -39.57
CA GLY A 622 6.75 24.10 -40.70
C GLY A 622 6.45 23.22 -41.91
N ASN A 623 6.10 23.85 -43.02
CA ASN A 623 5.93 23.24 -44.33
C ASN A 623 7.18 22.48 -44.80
#